data_AF-A0A939TV14-F1
#
_entry.id   AF-A0A939TV14-F1
#
_cell.length_a   1.000
_cell.length_b   1.000
_cell.length_c   1.000
_cell.angle_alpha   90.00
_cell.angle_beta   90.00
_cell.angle_gamma   90.00
#
_symmetry.space_group_name_H-M   'P 1'
#
loop_
_entity.id
_entity.type
_entity.pdbx_description
1 polymer ?
#
loop_
_entity_poly.entity_id
_entity_poly.type
_entity_poly.pdbx_seq_one_letter_code
_entity_poly.pdbx_strand_id
1 'polypeptide(L)'
;MKTIIAATAVIASLAGASSAFAIEPIQGSITYGGHVAQLSEAPVGSTVLHSFNAGGSDFREVYRVSADRTLNLVSRSVAND
;
A
#
# COMPACT_ATOMS: atom_id res chain seq x y z
N MET A 1 -4.04 -43.84 -15.41
CA MET A 1 -4.66 -42.50 -15.61
C MET A 1 -5.63 -42.19 -14.47
N LYS A 2 -5.21 -41.42 -13.46
CA LYS A 2 -5.99 -40.55 -12.54
C LYS A 2 -5.01 -40.10 -11.42
N THR A 3 -4.37 -38.93 -11.50
CA THR A 3 -4.68 -37.71 -10.73
C THR A 3 -5.18 -38.02 -9.31
N ILE A 4 -4.62 -37.47 -8.23
CA ILE A 4 -5.10 -36.19 -7.69
C ILE A 4 -4.10 -35.65 -6.62
N ILE A 5 -3.54 -34.47 -6.95
CA ILE A 5 -3.47 -33.21 -6.19
C ILE A 5 -2.71 -33.15 -4.85
N ALA A 6 -1.71 -32.28 -4.88
CA ALA A 6 -0.78 -31.87 -3.83
C ALA A 6 -1.45 -31.26 -2.60
N ALA A 7 -0.91 -31.59 -1.42
CA ALA A 7 -1.25 -30.97 -0.15
C ALA A 7 -0.62 -29.57 -0.07
N THR A 8 -1.43 -28.53 -0.25
CA THR A 8 -1.03 -27.13 -0.08
C THR A 8 -1.10 -26.77 1.40
N ALA A 9 0.05 -26.71 2.07
CA ALA A 9 0.17 -26.16 3.41
C ALA A 9 -0.04 -24.64 3.34
N VAL A 10 -1.17 -24.16 3.85
CA VAL A 10 -1.47 -22.74 3.99
C VAL A 10 -0.58 -22.17 5.11
N ILE A 11 0.43 -21.40 4.72
CA ILE A 11 1.28 -20.65 5.64
C ILE A 11 0.47 -19.43 6.11
N ALA A 12 0.05 -19.44 7.37
CA ALA A 12 -0.58 -18.29 8.01
C ALA A 12 0.48 -17.19 8.25
N SER A 13 0.59 -16.23 7.35
CA SER A 13 1.38 -15.01 7.59
C SER A 13 0.54 -14.02 8.40
N LEU A 14 0.65 -14.13 9.73
CA LEU A 14 0.15 -13.13 10.66
C LEU A 14 1.09 -11.92 10.62
N ALA A 15 0.89 -11.03 9.64
CA ALA A 15 1.61 -9.75 9.57
C ALA A 15 0.95 -8.77 10.56
N GLY A 16 1.38 -8.84 11.81
CA GLY A 16 1.11 -7.82 12.82
C GLY A 16 2.08 -6.65 12.71
N ALA A 17 1.55 -5.48 13.10
CA ALA A 17 2.24 -4.28 13.56
C ALA A 17 2.80 -3.29 12.53
N SER A 18 2.10 -2.17 12.39
CA SER A 18 2.67 -0.86 12.73
C SER A 18 1.54 0.15 12.95
N SER A 19 1.11 0.34 14.20
CA SER A 19 0.27 1.46 14.62
C SER A 19 1.13 2.73 14.68
N ALA A 20 1.58 3.20 13.52
CA ALA A 20 1.95 4.59 13.34
C ALA A 20 0.65 5.38 13.13
N PHE A 21 0.58 6.63 13.60
CA PHE A 21 -0.51 7.56 13.31
C PHE A 21 -0.52 7.97 11.82
N ALA A 22 -0.59 6.98 10.94
CA ALA A 22 -0.62 7.12 9.51
C ALA A 22 -2.07 7.04 9.06
N ILE A 23 -2.42 7.88 8.09
CA ILE A 23 -3.72 7.82 7.41
C ILE A 23 -3.94 6.38 6.97
N GLU A 24 -5.04 5.79 7.41
CA GLU A 24 -5.30 4.38 7.17
C GLU A 24 -5.45 4.14 5.65
N PRO A 25 -4.64 3.25 5.07
CA PRO A 25 -4.70 2.98 3.65
C PRO A 25 -6.03 2.30 3.31
N ILE A 26 -6.65 2.70 2.20
CA ILE A 26 -7.91 2.12 1.70
C ILE A 26 -7.62 1.17 0.54
N GLN A 27 -8.61 0.37 0.17
CA GLN A 27 -8.48 -0.53 -0.98
C GLN A 27 -8.07 0.27 -2.24
N GLY A 28 -6.87 -0.01 -2.75
CA GLY A 28 -6.26 0.70 -3.89
C GLY A 28 -5.07 1.61 -3.52
N SER A 29 -4.87 1.93 -2.23
CA SER A 29 -3.67 2.60 -1.74
C SER A 29 -2.43 1.73 -1.92
N ILE A 30 -1.26 2.36 -2.12
CA ILE A 30 0.02 1.66 -2.26
C ILE A 30 0.37 0.88 -1.00
N THR A 31 0.03 1.41 0.18
CA THR A 31 0.32 0.81 1.49
C THR A 31 -0.83 -0.03 2.05
N TYR A 32 -1.86 -0.34 1.24
CA TYR A 32 -3.02 -1.13 1.66
C TYR A 32 -2.61 -2.55 2.12
N GLY A 33 -3.28 -3.08 3.15
CA GLY A 33 -3.03 -4.43 3.66
C GLY A 33 -1.69 -4.63 4.38
N GLY A 34 -1.03 -3.54 4.82
CA GLY A 34 0.29 -3.61 5.44
C GLY A 34 1.44 -3.73 4.42
N HIS A 35 1.17 -3.41 3.15
CA HIS A 35 2.18 -3.42 2.10
C HIS A 35 3.16 -2.25 2.30
N VAL A 36 4.46 -2.55 2.32
CA VAL A 36 5.51 -1.54 2.40
C VAL A 36 6.15 -1.37 1.02
N ALA A 37 5.72 -0.33 0.30
CA ALA A 37 6.34 0.01 -0.97
C ALA A 37 7.58 0.88 -0.74
N GLN A 38 8.66 0.53 -1.41
CA GLN A 38 9.92 1.27 -1.38
C GLN A 38 10.28 1.73 -2.79
N LEU A 39 10.69 3.00 -2.93
CA LEU A 39 11.29 3.47 -4.17
C LEU A 39 12.80 3.57 -3.97
N SER A 40 13.52 2.53 -4.37
CA SER A 40 14.98 2.51 -4.25
C SER A 40 15.68 3.49 -5.20
N GLU A 41 14.98 3.93 -6.26
CA GLU A 41 15.51 4.89 -7.24
C GLU A 41 15.11 6.34 -6.95
N ALA A 42 14.17 6.58 -6.02
CA ALA A 42 13.77 7.94 -5.69
C ALA A 42 14.63 8.51 -4.55
N PRO A 43 15.08 9.77 -4.65
CA PRO A 43 15.77 10.43 -3.55
C PRO A 43 14.84 10.60 -2.33
N VAL A 44 15.45 10.60 -1.14
CA VAL A 44 14.74 10.85 0.12
C VAL A 44 14.07 12.23 0.04
N GLY A 45 12.81 12.30 0.49
CA GLY A 45 12.00 13.52 0.43
C GLY A 45 11.22 13.69 -0.88
N SER A 46 11.42 12.83 -1.89
CA SER A 46 10.58 12.83 -3.09
C SER A 46 9.11 12.62 -2.76
N THR A 47 8.26 13.29 -3.53
CA THR A 47 6.81 13.14 -3.47
C THR A 47 6.35 12.18 -4.56
N VAL A 48 5.58 11.16 -4.18
CA VAL A 48 4.95 10.21 -5.09
C VAL A 48 3.45 10.47 -5.08
N LEU A 49 2.88 10.69 -6.27
CA LEU A 49 1.46 10.88 -6.46
C LEU A 49 0.85 9.57 -6.92
N HIS A 50 -0.18 9.10 -6.22
CA HIS A 50 -0.94 7.93 -6.60
C HIS A 50 -2.39 8.33 -6.77
N SER A 51 -3.01 8.00 -7.89
CA SER A 51 -4.43 8.27 -8.13
C SER A 51 -5.10 6.97 -8.53
N PHE A 52 -6.19 6.63 -7.84
CA PHE A 52 -6.94 5.41 -8.08
C PHE A 52 -8.42 5.64 -7.80
N ASN A 53 -9.26 4.87 -8.48
CA ASN A 53 -10.69 4.86 -8.22
C ASN A 53 -11.02 3.70 -7.27
N ALA A 54 -11.74 4.00 -6.19
CA ALA A 54 -12.23 3.00 -5.24
C ALA A 54 -13.67 3.31 -4.87
N GLY A 55 -14.57 2.33 -5.00
CA GLY A 55 -15.97 2.49 -4.61
C GLY A 55 -16.73 3.60 -5.36
N GLY A 56 -16.31 3.95 -6.59
CA GLY A 56 -16.92 5.03 -7.38
C GLY A 56 -16.39 6.43 -7.06
N SER A 57 -15.42 6.56 -6.15
CA SER A 57 -14.73 7.81 -5.87
C SER A 57 -13.27 7.76 -6.33
N ASP A 58 -12.81 8.84 -6.94
CA ASP A 58 -11.41 9.03 -7.30
C ASP A 58 -10.64 9.55 -6.09
N PHE A 59 -9.64 8.80 -5.67
CA PHE A 59 -8.75 9.17 -4.58
C PHE A 59 -7.40 9.58 -5.16
N ARG A 60 -6.87 10.69 -4.65
CA ARG A 60 -5.52 11.16 -4.92
C ARG A 60 -4.73 11.16 -3.62
N GLU A 61 -3.71 10.33 -3.59
CA GLU A 61 -2.82 10.17 -2.46
C GLU A 61 -1.46 10.78 -2.76
N VAL A 62 -0.91 11.44 -1.76
CA VAL A 62 0.42 12.02 -1.76
C VAL A 62 1.25 11.24 -0.77
N TYR A 63 2.28 10.59 -1.28
CA TYR A 63 3.25 9.85 -0.50
C TYR A 63 4.56 10.62 -0.48
N ARG A 64 5.31 10.49 0.62
CA ARG A 64 6.67 11.01 0.72
C ARG A 64 7.64 9.88 0.99
N VAL A 65 8.78 9.90 0.28
CA VAL A 65 9.86 8.96 0.48
C VAL A 65 10.59 9.33 1.76
N SER A 66 10.56 8.45 2.75
CA SER A 66 11.26 8.63 4.03
C SER A 66 12.75 8.32 3.89
N ALA A 67 13.53 8.63 4.93
CA ALA A 67 14.97 8.32 4.98
C ALA A 67 15.26 6.83 4.76
N ASP A 68 14.35 5.97 5.20
CA ASP A 68 14.37 4.51 5.02
C ASP A 68 13.89 4.06 3.61
N ARG A 69 13.68 4.99 2.68
CA ARG A 69 13.14 4.79 1.32
C ARG A 69 11.73 4.17 1.24
N THR A 70 11.08 3.98 2.38
CA THR A 70 9.67 3.61 2.48
C THR A 70 8.75 4.76 2.09
N LEU A 71 7.67 4.46 1.37
CA LEU A 71 6.61 5.41 1.11
C LEU A 71 5.71 5.59 2.33
N ASN A 72 5.57 6.83 2.76
CA ASN A 72 4.66 7.21 3.83
C ASN A 72 3.53 8.06 3.26
N LEU A 73 2.29 7.66 3.51
CA LEU A 73 1.12 8.42 3.09
C LEU A 73 1.05 9.70 3.93
N VAL A 74 1.25 10.86 3.29
CA VAL A 74 1.25 12.16 3.97
C VAL A 74 -0.07 12.90 3.79
N SER A 75 -0.80 12.65 2.69
CA SER A 75 -2.10 13.25 2.44
C SER A 75 -2.95 12.42 1.48
N ARG A 76 -4.27 12.46 1.66
CA ARG A 76 -5.26 11.89 0.73
C ARG A 76 -6.35 12.94 0.48
N SER A 77 -6.72 13.11 -0.78
CA SER A 77 -7.86 13.93 -1.21
C SER A 77 -8.78 13.10 -2.10
N VAL A 78 -10.08 13.38 -2.02
CA VAL A 78 -11.08 12.81 -2.94
C VAL A 78 -11.27 13.80 -4.08
N ALA A 79 -11.21 13.35 -5.33
CA ALA A 79 -11.36 14.18 -6.52
C ALA A 79 -12.81 14.34 -6.97
N ASN A 80 -13.78 14.05 -6.09
CA ASN A 80 -15.18 14.37 -6.32
C ASN A 80 -15.43 15.79 -5.78
N ASP A 81 -15.48 16.76 -6.70
CA ASP A 81 -16.13 18.07 -6.49
C ASP A 81 -17.56 17.99 -7.06
#